data_AF-A0A9N7Q8A9-F1
#
_entry.id   AF-A0A9N7Q8A9-F1
#
_cell.length_a   1.000
_cell.length_b   1.000
_cell.length_c   1.000
_cell.angle_alpha   90.00
_cell.angle_beta   90.00
_cell.angle_gamma   90.00
#
_symmetry.space_group_name_H-M   'P 1'
#
loop_
_entity.id
_entity.type
_entity.pdbx_description
1 polymer ?
#
loop_
_entity_poly.entity_id
_entity_poly.type
_entity_poly.pdbx_seq_one_letter_code
_entity_poly.pdbx_strand_id
1 'polypeptide(L)'
;NFLIVSRKRRKVNTNLKTPPKGSAEFIVEKIDDLQNIIIPHFSNYPVFCAKLHAFKLFSQIVSALNTKDNRTIEGRIEILKMALSMNITTNRSKDRKELLFSLLGVSETKDIEFIENTIANITSPITDNNIAGIIDGDGSFYISFNKNGSIKTGFSITGDKDSKPLLEGIQAKFKGIGSIKEGSKNELVYTITGLNQIIDTLIPFIDKNPLFSERALHFYKFKTVSLILSGEQPLTLENKLKIVELAYDMNKQGKRRSLSKTDYINLIRNASKIN
;
A
#
# COMPACT_ATOMS: atom_id res chain seq x y z
N ASN A 1 21.07 5.50 10.10
CA ASN A 1 21.73 4.95 8.89
C ASN A 1 21.42 3.49 8.73
N PHE A 2 20.34 3.16 8.02
CA PHE A 2 20.07 1.78 7.62
C PHE A 2 20.93 1.46 6.40
N LEU A 3 21.94 0.59 6.58
CA LEU A 3 22.72 0.05 5.48
C LEU A 3 21.82 -0.91 4.69
N ILE A 4 21.49 -0.55 3.45
CA ILE A 4 20.93 -1.48 2.48
C ILE A 4 22.06 -2.43 2.07
N VAL A 5 22.14 -3.58 2.75
CA VAL A 5 23.11 -4.61 2.40
C VAL A 5 22.54 -5.45 1.26
N SER A 6 22.99 -5.19 0.03
CA SER A 6 22.90 -6.15 -1.07
C SER A 6 23.78 -7.36 -0.74
N ARG A 7 23.22 -8.38 -0.10
CA ARG A 7 23.89 -9.68 0.12
C ARG A 7 23.49 -10.63 -1.00
N LYS A 8 24.44 -10.93 -1.88
CA LYS A 8 24.41 -12.14 -2.72
C LYS A 8 24.50 -13.34 -1.76
N ARG A 9 23.36 -13.95 -1.41
CA ARG A 9 23.30 -15.07 -0.44
C ARG A 9 24.07 -16.28 -0.99
N ARG A 10 24.96 -16.85 -0.16
CA ARG A 10 25.49 -18.21 -0.33
C ARG A 10 24.31 -19.16 -0.14
N LYS A 11 24.04 -20.02 -1.13
CA LYS A 11 22.96 -21.03 -1.08
C LYS A 11 23.21 -21.99 0.09
N VAL A 12 22.45 -21.81 1.16
CA VAL A 12 22.11 -22.88 2.10
C VAL A 12 20.66 -23.24 1.80
N ASN A 13 20.36 -24.53 1.70
CA ASN A 13 19.06 -25.09 1.30
C ASN A 13 17.93 -24.57 2.22
N THR A 14 17.32 -23.46 1.86
CA THR A 14 16.02 -23.01 2.35
C THR A 14 15.22 -22.57 1.13
N ASN A 15 13.99 -23.07 0.98
CA ASN A 15 13.04 -22.75 -0.09
C ASN A 15 12.57 -21.28 -0.08
N LEU A 16 13.49 -20.32 -0.11
CA LEU A 16 13.19 -18.91 -0.27
C LEU A 16 13.13 -18.63 -1.78
N LYS A 17 11.92 -18.34 -2.27
CA LYS A 17 11.69 -17.92 -3.65
C LYS A 17 12.54 -16.69 -3.92
N THR A 18 13.30 -16.70 -5.02
CA THR A 18 13.94 -15.47 -5.49
C THR A 18 12.88 -14.41 -5.75
N PRO A 19 13.11 -13.14 -5.38
CA PRO A 19 12.15 -12.08 -5.63
C PRO A 19 11.79 -12.02 -7.12
N PRO A 20 10.55 -11.68 -7.49
CA PRO A 20 10.16 -11.48 -8.88
C PRO A 20 11.13 -10.54 -9.61
N LYS A 21 11.32 -10.76 -10.92
CA LYS A 21 12.20 -9.92 -11.74
C LYS A 21 11.82 -8.43 -11.58
N GLY A 22 12.77 -7.60 -11.20
CA GLY A 22 12.56 -6.16 -10.97
C GLY A 22 12.12 -5.79 -9.55
N SER A 23 12.27 -6.69 -8.57
CA SER A 23 12.03 -6.40 -7.16
C SER A 23 13.24 -6.75 -6.28
N ALA A 24 13.29 -6.14 -5.10
CA ALA A 24 14.29 -6.40 -4.07
C ALA A 24 13.58 -6.58 -2.72
N GLU A 25 14.20 -7.35 -1.83
CA GLU A 25 13.65 -7.66 -0.51
C GLU A 25 14.62 -7.22 0.59
N PHE A 26 14.09 -6.55 1.60
CA PHE A 26 14.78 -6.30 2.86
C PHE A 26 14.19 -7.23 3.91
N ILE A 27 15.00 -8.16 4.43
CA ILE A 27 14.55 -9.21 5.34
C ILE A 27 15.41 -9.19 6.61
N VAL A 28 14.75 -9.17 7.77
CA VAL A 28 15.37 -9.36 9.08
C VAL A 28 14.87 -10.70 9.63
N GLU A 29 15.80 -11.66 9.79
CA GLU A 29 15.47 -13.03 10.22
C GLU A 29 16.08 -13.40 11.57
N LYS A 30 17.09 -12.66 12.02
CA LYS A 30 17.79 -12.94 13.28
C LYS A 30 16.88 -12.59 14.46
N ILE A 31 16.60 -13.56 15.34
CA ILE A 31 15.74 -13.37 16.53
C ILE A 31 16.21 -12.17 17.36
N ASP A 32 17.52 -12.03 17.61
CA ASP A 32 18.06 -10.90 18.35
C ASP A 32 17.72 -9.55 17.71
N ASP A 33 17.80 -9.44 16.38
CA ASP A 33 17.53 -8.19 15.67
C ASP A 33 16.02 -7.91 15.66
N LEU A 34 15.20 -8.96 15.53
CA LEU A 34 13.75 -8.84 15.65
C LEU A 34 13.34 -8.34 17.05
N GLN A 35 13.92 -8.91 18.10
CA GLN A 35 13.59 -8.58 19.48
C GLN A 35 14.14 -7.23 19.93
N ASN A 36 15.38 -6.90 19.56
CA ASN A 36 16.05 -5.72 20.10
C ASN A 36 15.94 -4.49 19.20
N ILE A 37 15.52 -4.64 17.93
CA ILE A 37 15.45 -3.53 16.97
C ILE A 37 14.03 -3.41 16.39
N ILE A 38 13.52 -4.46 15.74
CA ILE A 38 12.26 -4.37 14.97
C ILE A 38 11.05 -4.21 15.88
N ILE A 39 10.91 -5.06 16.90
CA ILE A 39 9.79 -5.00 17.83
C ILE A 39 9.77 -3.65 18.58
N PRO A 40 10.86 -3.18 19.21
CA PRO A 40 10.89 -1.89 19.88
C PRO A 40 10.54 -0.71 18.96
N HIS A 41 11.00 -0.75 17.70
CA HIS A 41 10.64 0.27 16.71
C HIS A 41 9.13 0.33 16.49
N PHE A 42 8.48 -0.78 16.16
CA PHE A 42 7.04 -0.82 15.89
C PHE A 42 6.17 -0.76 17.15
N SER A 43 6.73 -0.97 18.35
CA SER A 43 6.07 -0.62 19.61
C SER A 43 5.99 0.89 19.81
N ASN A 44 7.05 1.63 19.46
CA ASN A 44 7.09 3.10 19.55
C ASN A 44 6.38 3.78 18.37
N TYR A 45 6.39 3.15 17.20
CA TYR A 45 5.79 3.63 15.95
C TYR A 45 4.84 2.58 15.39
N PRO A 46 3.65 2.40 16.00
CA PRO A 46 2.74 1.33 15.63
C PRO A 46 2.21 1.48 14.21
N VAL A 47 2.09 0.32 13.54
CA VAL A 47 1.31 0.18 12.31
C VAL A 47 -0.19 0.15 12.62
N PHE A 48 -1.05 0.19 11.59
CA PHE A 48 -2.51 0.33 11.76
C PHE A 48 -3.29 -0.92 11.29
N CYS A 49 -4.52 -1.06 11.77
CA CYS A 49 -5.51 -2.05 11.32
C CYS A 49 -4.99 -3.50 11.33
N ALA A 50 -5.29 -4.29 10.30
CA ALA A 50 -4.87 -5.69 10.22
C ALA A 50 -3.34 -5.90 10.36
N LYS A 51 -2.52 -4.94 9.91
CA LYS A 51 -1.06 -5.01 10.10
C LYS A 51 -0.66 -4.89 11.57
N LEU A 52 -1.42 -4.16 12.39
CA LEU A 52 -1.20 -4.07 13.83
C LEU A 52 -1.54 -5.38 14.54
N HIS A 53 -2.63 -6.03 14.14
CA HIS A 53 -2.98 -7.37 14.64
C HIS A 53 -1.87 -8.36 14.32
N ALA A 54 -1.43 -8.38 13.06
CA ALA A 54 -0.34 -9.22 12.63
C ALA A 54 0.96 -8.94 13.41
N PHE A 55 1.31 -7.67 13.62
CA PHE A 55 2.50 -7.27 14.38
C PHE A 55 2.43 -7.69 15.86
N LYS A 56 1.26 -7.61 16.50
CA LYS A 56 1.06 -8.07 17.89
C LYS A 56 1.32 -9.57 18.02
N LEU A 57 0.70 -10.38 17.14
CA LEU A 57 0.91 -11.83 17.10
C LEU A 57 2.37 -12.18 16.78
N PHE A 58 2.98 -11.48 15.82
CA PHE A 58 4.40 -11.62 15.50
C PHE A 58 5.29 -11.38 16.72
N SER A 59 5.04 -10.31 17.48
CA SER A 59 5.83 -9.96 18.66
C SER A 59 5.70 -11.01 19.77
N GLN A 60 4.51 -11.56 19.96
CA GLN A 60 4.27 -12.67 20.90
C GLN A 60 5.01 -13.94 20.47
N ILE A 61 4.99 -14.28 19.18
CA ILE A 61 5.72 -15.43 18.64
C ILE A 61 7.23 -15.27 18.85
N VAL A 62 7.82 -14.12 18.52
CA VAL A 62 9.26 -13.88 18.71
C VAL A 62 9.65 -14.01 20.18
N SER A 63 8.83 -13.47 21.08
CA SER A 63 9.05 -13.60 22.52
C SER A 63 8.97 -15.05 22.97
N ALA A 64 7.97 -15.80 22.48
CA ALA A 64 7.78 -17.22 22.80
C ALA A 64 8.93 -18.09 22.30
N LEU A 65 9.53 -17.79 21.15
CA LEU A 65 10.69 -18.52 20.62
C LEU A 65 11.97 -18.34 21.44
N ASN A 66 12.05 -17.27 22.24
CA ASN A 66 13.23 -17.00 23.08
C ASN A 66 13.14 -17.67 24.47
N THR A 67 11.96 -18.09 24.92
CA THR A 67 11.81 -18.80 26.20
C THR A 67 12.04 -20.31 26.03
N LYS A 68 12.72 -20.95 26.99
CA LYS A 68 12.92 -22.42 26.96
C LYS A 68 11.63 -23.19 27.19
N ASP A 69 10.66 -22.59 27.87
CA ASP A 69 9.40 -23.22 28.30
C ASP A 69 8.45 -23.49 27.12
N ASN A 70 8.51 -22.69 26.05
CA ASN A 70 7.68 -22.90 24.84
C ASN A 70 8.25 -23.94 23.87
N ARG A 71 9.21 -24.75 24.32
CA ARG A 71 9.71 -25.91 23.56
C ARG A 71 8.83 -27.14 23.70
N THR A 72 7.87 -27.13 24.64
CA THR A 72 6.85 -28.17 24.83
C THR A 72 5.92 -28.26 23.61
N ILE A 73 5.17 -29.37 23.50
CA ILE A 73 4.19 -29.56 22.43
C ILE A 73 3.11 -28.49 22.52
N GLU A 74 2.63 -28.21 23.73
CA GLU A 74 1.61 -27.22 24.03
C GLU A 74 2.07 -25.82 23.60
N GLY A 75 3.31 -25.43 23.95
CA GLY A 75 3.88 -24.14 23.52
C GLY A 75 4.02 -24.01 22.01
N ARG A 76 4.38 -25.10 21.31
CA ARG A 76 4.45 -25.12 19.84
C ARG A 76 3.07 -25.01 19.19
N ILE A 77 2.05 -25.62 19.79
CA ILE A 77 0.65 -25.51 19.33
C ILE A 77 0.20 -24.05 19.41
N GLU A 78 0.48 -23.36 20.51
CA GLU A 78 0.12 -21.94 20.66
C GLU A 78 0.86 -21.04 19.67
N ILE A 79 2.16 -21.27 19.45
CA ILE A 79 2.92 -20.55 18.41
C ILE A 79 2.32 -20.78 17.02
N LEU A 80 1.92 -22.02 16.71
CA LEU A 80 1.31 -22.36 15.43
C LEU A 80 -0.06 -21.69 15.26
N LYS A 81 -0.91 -21.67 16.31
CA LYS A 81 -2.18 -20.94 16.32
C LYS A 81 -1.96 -19.46 16.00
N MET A 82 -1.07 -18.78 16.73
CA MET A 82 -0.73 -17.37 16.47
C MET A 82 -0.25 -17.16 15.04
N ALA A 83 0.65 -18.03 14.53
CA ALA A 83 1.21 -17.90 13.19
C ALA A 83 0.19 -18.11 12.06
N LEU A 84 -0.87 -18.87 12.32
CA LEU A 84 -1.99 -19.08 11.39
C LEU A 84 -3.04 -17.98 11.49
N SER A 85 -3.19 -17.37 12.67
CA SER A 85 -4.06 -16.20 12.92
C SER A 85 -3.48 -14.87 12.45
N MET A 86 -2.16 -14.78 12.28
CA MET A 86 -1.45 -13.54 11.92
C MET A 86 -1.83 -13.02 10.53
N ASN A 87 -2.03 -13.92 9.57
CA ASN A 87 -2.32 -13.57 8.18
C ASN A 87 -3.48 -14.45 7.70
N ILE A 88 -4.69 -13.90 7.65
CA ILE A 88 -5.90 -14.59 7.19
C ILE A 88 -5.73 -15.07 5.74
N THR A 89 -4.99 -14.30 4.92
CA THR A 89 -4.55 -14.66 3.56
C THR A 89 -3.37 -15.62 3.52
N THR A 90 -3.11 -16.38 4.59
CA THR A 90 -2.20 -17.53 4.48
C THR A 90 -2.79 -18.48 3.44
N ASN A 91 -2.17 -18.54 2.26
CA ASN A 91 -2.43 -19.50 1.18
C ASN A 91 -2.15 -20.96 1.61
N ARG A 92 -2.23 -21.28 2.90
CA ARG A 92 -2.09 -22.63 3.44
C ARG A 92 -3.44 -23.31 3.26
N SER A 93 -3.47 -24.32 2.39
CA SER A 93 -4.64 -25.19 2.23
C SER A 93 -5.06 -25.79 3.58
N LYS A 94 -6.33 -26.19 3.69
CA LYS A 94 -6.86 -26.89 4.86
C LYS A 94 -5.96 -28.07 5.25
N ASP A 95 -5.60 -28.91 4.27
CA ASP A 95 -4.71 -30.06 4.44
C ASP A 95 -3.34 -29.67 5.02
N ARG A 96 -2.79 -28.51 4.62
CA ARG A 96 -1.52 -28.03 5.16
C ARG A 96 -1.65 -27.61 6.62
N LYS A 97 -2.79 -27.02 7.02
CA LYS A 97 -3.04 -26.67 8.42
C LYS A 97 -3.18 -27.94 9.26
N GLU A 98 -3.96 -28.91 8.79
CA GLU A 98 -4.15 -30.22 9.44
C GLU A 98 -2.83 -30.96 9.61
N LEU A 99 -1.99 -31.00 8.56
CA LEU A 99 -0.66 -31.60 8.63
C LEU A 99 0.24 -30.94 9.68
N LEU A 100 0.21 -29.61 9.81
CA LEU A 100 1.06 -28.91 10.79
C LEU A 100 0.64 -29.25 12.23
N PHE A 101 -0.66 -29.40 12.48
CA PHE A 101 -1.17 -29.82 13.80
C PHE A 101 -0.92 -31.30 14.09
N SER A 102 -1.06 -32.18 13.09
CA SER A 102 -0.78 -33.62 13.29
C SER A 102 0.70 -33.89 13.60
N LEU A 103 1.62 -33.12 13.03
CA LEU A 103 3.05 -33.16 13.38
C LEU A 103 3.34 -32.78 14.85
N LEU A 104 2.39 -32.12 15.52
CA LEU A 104 2.43 -31.78 16.93
C LEU A 104 1.59 -32.73 17.80
N GLY A 105 1.11 -33.85 17.25
CA GLY A 105 0.31 -34.84 17.99
C GLY A 105 -1.16 -34.48 18.16
N VAL A 106 -1.67 -33.48 17.42
CA VAL A 106 -3.08 -33.09 17.45
C VAL A 106 -3.83 -33.82 16.34
N SER A 107 -4.64 -34.82 16.72
CA SER A 107 -5.38 -35.68 15.80
C SER A 107 -6.66 -35.04 15.25
N GLU A 108 -7.27 -34.11 16.00
CA GLU A 108 -8.48 -33.40 15.60
C GLU A 108 -8.29 -31.89 15.68
N THR A 109 -8.57 -31.19 14.58
CA THR A 109 -8.39 -29.73 14.47
C THR A 109 -9.70 -28.95 14.54
N LYS A 110 -10.83 -29.63 14.73
CA LYS A 110 -12.17 -29.03 14.72
C LYS A 110 -12.38 -28.01 15.84
N ASP A 111 -11.72 -28.20 16.98
CA ASP A 111 -11.84 -27.34 18.16
C ASP A 111 -10.72 -26.29 18.28
N ILE A 112 -9.92 -26.13 17.22
CA ILE A 112 -8.84 -25.14 17.23
C ILE A 112 -9.43 -23.76 16.89
N GLU A 113 -9.65 -22.98 17.93
CA GLU A 113 -10.02 -21.58 17.81
C GLU A 113 -8.81 -20.72 17.38
N PHE A 114 -8.97 -19.97 16.30
CA PHE A 114 -7.98 -19.01 15.83
C PHE A 114 -8.24 -17.64 16.45
N ILE A 115 -7.15 -16.91 16.72
CA ILE A 115 -7.20 -15.55 17.25
C ILE A 115 -7.75 -14.60 16.20
N GLU A 116 -8.94 -14.06 16.46
CA GLU A 116 -9.60 -13.09 15.58
C GLU A 116 -8.96 -11.70 15.66
N ASN A 117 -9.05 -10.95 14.55
CA ASN A 117 -8.66 -9.55 14.53
C ASN A 117 -9.77 -8.68 15.16
N THR A 118 -9.55 -8.22 16.38
CA THR A 118 -10.49 -7.35 17.12
C THR A 118 -10.22 -5.86 16.94
N ILE A 119 -9.26 -5.47 16.09
CA ILE A 119 -8.87 -4.08 15.88
C ILE A 119 -9.88 -3.38 14.97
N ALA A 120 -10.91 -2.81 15.58
CA ALA A 120 -11.93 -2.03 14.88
C ALA A 120 -11.60 -0.53 14.77
N ASN A 121 -10.74 0.00 15.65
CA ASN A 121 -10.46 1.43 15.76
C ASN A 121 -8.96 1.70 15.85
N ILE A 122 -8.54 2.86 15.34
CA ILE A 122 -7.17 3.36 15.51
C ILE A 122 -7.07 4.10 16.84
N THR A 123 -6.22 3.61 17.74
CA THR A 123 -6.00 4.21 19.06
C THR A 123 -4.79 5.15 19.10
N SER A 124 -3.86 5.00 18.15
CA SER A 124 -2.66 5.84 18.05
C SER A 124 -2.88 6.98 17.05
N PRO A 125 -2.43 8.21 17.34
CA PRO A 125 -2.59 9.33 16.42
C PRO A 125 -1.97 9.04 15.04
N ILE A 126 -2.74 9.28 13.98
CA ILE A 126 -2.20 9.25 12.61
C ILE A 126 -1.43 10.55 12.39
N THR A 127 -0.12 10.44 12.18
CA THR A 127 0.76 11.60 11.92
C THR A 127 0.88 11.90 10.44
N ASP A 128 1.31 13.11 10.09
CA ASP A 128 1.53 13.51 8.69
C ASP A 128 2.58 12.60 8.02
N ASN A 129 3.62 12.19 8.76
CA ASN A 129 4.63 11.25 8.30
C ASN A 129 4.05 9.85 8.01
N ASN A 130 3.08 9.39 8.81
CA ASN A 130 2.40 8.12 8.52
C ASN A 130 1.62 8.22 7.20
N ILE A 131 0.89 9.31 7.00
CA ILE A 131 0.10 9.52 5.77
C ILE A 131 1.03 9.61 4.57
N ALA A 132 2.12 10.38 4.65
CA ALA A 132 3.11 10.48 3.57
C ALA A 132 3.70 9.10 3.23
N GLY A 133 4.07 8.29 4.24
CA GLY A 133 4.54 6.93 4.03
C GLY A 133 3.50 5.99 3.41
N ILE A 134 2.22 6.13 3.78
CA ILE A 134 1.12 5.35 3.17
C ILE A 134 0.90 5.79 1.72
N ILE A 135 0.93 7.09 1.43
CA ILE A 135 0.85 7.61 0.06
C ILE A 135 2.03 7.08 -0.75
N ASP A 136 3.23 7.08 -0.19
CA ASP A 136 4.44 6.61 -0.85
C ASP A 136 4.50 5.09 -1.03
N GLY A 137 3.70 4.33 -0.27
CA GLY A 137 3.59 2.87 -0.34
C GLY A 137 2.43 2.36 -1.20
N ASP A 138 1.25 2.96 -1.04
CA ASP A 138 -0.04 2.48 -1.56
C ASP A 138 -0.86 3.58 -2.30
N GLY A 139 -0.37 4.83 -2.32
CA GLY A 139 -1.02 5.92 -3.04
C GLY A 139 -0.90 5.82 -4.56
N SER A 140 -1.86 6.41 -5.28
CA SER A 140 -1.89 6.48 -6.73
C SER A 140 -2.31 7.86 -7.20
N PHE A 141 -1.47 8.50 -8.00
CA PHE A 141 -1.78 9.73 -8.74
C PHE A 141 -2.07 9.38 -10.19
N TYR A 142 -3.15 9.92 -10.75
CA TYR A 142 -3.54 9.63 -12.13
C TYR A 142 -4.05 10.86 -12.89
N ILE A 143 -3.84 10.80 -14.20
CA ILE A 143 -4.36 11.74 -15.20
C ILE A 143 -5.23 10.93 -16.17
N SER A 144 -6.52 11.26 -16.19
CA SER A 144 -7.56 10.58 -16.96
C SER A 144 -8.05 11.47 -18.10
N PHE A 145 -8.25 10.86 -19.26
CA PHE A 145 -8.83 11.48 -20.44
C PHE A 145 -10.21 10.88 -20.67
N ASN A 146 -11.25 11.69 -20.54
CA ASN A 146 -12.63 11.23 -20.71
C ASN A 146 -13.02 11.22 -22.20
N LYS A 147 -14.04 10.43 -22.54
CA LYS A 147 -14.55 10.32 -23.92
C LYS A 147 -15.02 11.66 -24.50
N ASN A 148 -15.49 12.57 -23.66
CA ASN A 148 -15.90 13.92 -24.04
C ASN A 148 -14.73 14.90 -24.22
N GLY A 149 -13.48 14.41 -24.21
CA GLY A 149 -12.27 15.24 -24.34
C GLY A 149 -11.83 15.96 -23.06
N SER A 150 -12.61 15.91 -21.98
CA SER A 150 -12.20 16.51 -20.71
C SER A 150 -11.06 15.73 -20.05
N ILE A 151 -10.11 16.48 -19.50
CA ILE A 151 -8.97 15.95 -18.75
C ILE A 151 -9.26 16.11 -17.27
N LYS A 152 -9.01 15.05 -16.49
CA LYS A 152 -9.14 15.09 -15.03
C LYS A 152 -7.89 14.55 -14.36
N THR A 153 -7.57 15.11 -13.21
CA THR A 153 -6.60 14.55 -12.28
C THR A 153 -7.35 13.89 -11.13
N GLY A 154 -6.77 12.86 -10.55
CA GLY A 154 -7.27 12.29 -9.31
C GLY A 154 -6.20 11.54 -8.54
N PHE A 155 -6.50 11.37 -7.26
CA PHE A 155 -5.67 10.66 -6.31
C PHE A 155 -6.49 9.56 -5.65
N SER A 156 -5.84 8.44 -5.32
CA SER A 156 -6.47 7.38 -4.54
C SER A 156 -5.50 6.63 -3.63
N ILE A 157 -6.04 6.08 -2.54
CA ILE A 157 -5.40 5.06 -1.71
C ILE A 157 -6.33 3.85 -1.71
N THR A 158 -5.78 2.68 -2.04
CA THR A 158 -6.52 1.41 -2.01
C THR A 158 -6.10 0.62 -0.78
N GLY A 159 -7.05 0.08 -0.05
CA GLY A 159 -6.82 -0.79 1.10
C GLY A 159 -7.83 -1.93 1.17
N ASP A 160 -7.61 -2.87 2.08
CA ASP A 160 -8.60 -3.92 2.39
C ASP A 160 -9.76 -3.37 3.23
N LYS A 161 -10.77 -4.22 3.50
CA LYS A 161 -11.91 -3.83 4.33
C LYS A 161 -11.52 -3.47 5.77
N ASP A 162 -10.52 -4.14 6.32
CA ASP A 162 -10.01 -3.90 7.68
C ASP A 162 -9.29 -2.54 7.79
N SER A 163 -8.84 -1.98 6.67
CA SER A 163 -8.21 -0.65 6.60
C SER A 163 -9.21 0.51 6.64
N LYS A 164 -10.52 0.26 6.70
CA LYS A 164 -11.54 1.32 6.73
C LYS A 164 -11.24 2.43 7.77
N PRO A 165 -10.91 2.13 9.04
CA PRO A 165 -10.61 3.17 10.03
C PRO A 165 -9.39 4.02 9.66
N LEU A 166 -8.40 3.43 8.97
CA LEU A 166 -7.23 4.15 8.47
C LEU A 166 -7.61 5.12 7.35
N LEU A 167 -8.42 4.68 6.39
CA LEU A 167 -8.87 5.53 5.29
C LEU A 167 -9.74 6.69 5.80
N GLU A 168 -10.64 6.44 6.75
CA GLU A 168 -11.45 7.47 7.40
C GLU A 168 -10.58 8.48 8.18
N GLY A 169 -9.56 7.98 8.89
CA GLY A 169 -8.60 8.83 9.59
C GLY A 169 -7.77 9.73 8.65
N ILE A 170 -7.35 9.20 7.50
CA ILE A 170 -6.68 9.99 6.44
C ILE A 170 -7.63 11.03 5.85
N GLN A 171 -8.88 10.66 5.57
CA GLN A 171 -9.89 11.58 5.05
C GLN A 171 -10.14 12.74 6.04
N ALA A 172 -10.24 12.46 7.34
CA ALA A 172 -10.38 13.48 8.37
C ALA A 172 -9.19 14.45 8.39
N LYS A 173 -7.96 13.94 8.22
CA LYS A 173 -6.74 14.76 8.10
C LYS A 173 -6.74 15.66 6.88
N PHE A 174 -7.40 15.25 5.80
CA PHE A 174 -7.67 16.08 4.64
C PHE A 174 -8.97 16.88 4.74
N LYS A 175 -9.40 17.25 5.96
CA LYS A 175 -10.58 18.10 6.19
C LYS A 175 -11.87 17.52 5.60
N GLY A 176 -11.97 16.19 5.51
CA GLY A 176 -13.15 15.49 5.00
C GLY A 176 -13.27 15.41 3.47
N ILE A 177 -12.31 15.95 2.70
CA ILE A 177 -12.41 15.93 1.23
C ILE A 177 -12.30 14.51 0.66
N GLY A 178 -12.79 14.34 -0.57
CA GLY A 178 -12.80 13.04 -1.24
C GLY A 178 -13.91 12.11 -0.75
N SER A 179 -13.83 10.83 -1.13
CA SER A 179 -14.82 9.81 -0.77
C SER A 179 -14.19 8.43 -0.65
N ILE A 180 -14.72 7.60 0.23
CA ILE A 180 -14.33 6.19 0.40
C ILE A 180 -15.44 5.32 -0.19
N LYS A 181 -15.09 4.40 -1.08
CA LYS A 181 -16.04 3.50 -1.78
C LYS A 181 -15.49 2.09 -1.88
N GLU A 182 -16.38 1.12 -2.06
CA GLU A 182 -15.96 -0.23 -2.43
C GLU A 182 -15.44 -0.27 -3.88
N GLY A 183 -14.30 -0.91 -4.07
CA GLY A 183 -13.71 -1.20 -5.38
C GLY A 183 -14.24 -2.52 -5.96
N SER A 184 -13.76 -2.88 -7.16
CA SER A 184 -14.24 -4.06 -7.89
C SER A 184 -13.73 -5.40 -7.35
N LYS A 185 -12.79 -5.38 -6.41
CA LYS A 185 -12.09 -6.56 -5.90
C LYS A 185 -12.25 -6.75 -4.38
N ASN A 186 -13.40 -6.36 -3.84
CA ASN A 186 -13.65 -6.41 -2.39
C ASN A 186 -12.61 -5.61 -1.58
N GLU A 187 -12.19 -4.47 -2.14
CA GLU A 187 -11.24 -3.52 -1.57
C GLU A 187 -11.96 -2.19 -1.29
N LEU A 188 -11.39 -1.35 -0.44
CA LEU A 188 -11.82 0.03 -0.23
C LEU A 188 -10.89 0.98 -0.97
N VAL A 189 -11.46 2.00 -1.59
CA VAL A 189 -10.72 3.03 -2.33
C VAL A 189 -11.13 4.39 -1.78
N TYR A 190 -10.18 5.05 -1.11
CA TYR A 190 -10.29 6.48 -0.83
C TYR A 190 -9.87 7.24 -2.08
N THR A 191 -10.66 8.20 -2.55
CA THR A 191 -10.36 8.99 -3.75
C THR A 191 -10.64 10.48 -3.58
N ILE A 192 -9.78 11.32 -4.15
CA ILE A 192 -9.94 12.76 -4.26
C ILE A 192 -9.89 13.12 -5.76
N THR A 193 -10.96 13.68 -6.29
CA THR A 193 -11.09 14.01 -7.73
C THR A 193 -11.53 15.45 -7.99
N GLY A 194 -11.98 16.18 -6.96
CA GLY A 194 -12.30 17.60 -7.10
C GLY A 194 -11.03 18.42 -7.31
N LEU A 195 -10.96 19.22 -8.38
CA LEU A 195 -9.76 19.99 -8.69
C LEU A 195 -9.38 20.96 -7.56
N ASN A 196 -10.36 21.68 -7.01
CA ASN A 196 -10.13 22.59 -5.87
C ASN A 196 -9.65 21.81 -4.63
N GLN A 197 -10.22 20.64 -4.34
CA GLN A 197 -9.76 19.77 -3.24
C GLN A 197 -8.29 19.35 -3.42
N ILE A 198 -7.89 19.09 -4.66
CA ILE A 198 -6.50 18.73 -5.00
C ILE A 198 -5.57 19.94 -4.80
N ILE A 199 -5.92 21.10 -5.37
CA ILE A 199 -5.11 22.32 -5.32
C ILE A 199 -4.99 22.86 -3.89
N ASP A 200 -6.09 22.91 -3.14
CA ASP A 200 -6.16 23.65 -1.89
C ASP A 200 -5.75 22.81 -0.68
N THR A 201 -5.72 21.47 -0.80
CA THR A 201 -5.47 20.57 0.34
C THR A 201 -4.44 19.50 0.02
N LEU A 202 -4.65 18.68 -1.01
CA LEU A 202 -3.77 17.52 -1.28
C LEU A 202 -2.35 17.96 -1.67
N ILE A 203 -2.22 18.90 -2.62
CA ILE A 203 -0.91 19.38 -3.07
C ILE A 203 -0.14 20.06 -1.92
N PRO A 204 -0.71 21.01 -1.18
CA PRO A 204 -0.03 21.63 -0.03
C PRO A 204 0.43 20.62 1.02
N PHE A 205 -0.38 19.58 1.27
CA PHE A 205 0.00 18.52 2.20
C PHE A 205 1.25 17.77 1.75
N ILE A 206 1.31 17.34 0.48
CA ILE A 206 2.44 16.55 -0.04
C ILE A 206 3.68 17.43 -0.23
N ASP A 207 3.52 18.70 -0.60
CA ASP A 207 4.64 19.65 -0.66
C ASP A 207 5.32 19.82 0.71
N LYS A 208 4.54 19.81 1.79
CA LYS A 208 5.05 19.86 3.17
C LYS A 208 5.62 18.51 3.65
N ASN A 209 5.14 17.40 3.09
CA ASN A 209 5.49 16.04 3.50
C ASN A 209 5.95 15.23 2.27
N PRO A 210 7.20 15.42 1.81
CA PRO A 210 7.68 14.89 0.54
C PRO A 210 7.70 13.36 0.50
N LEU A 211 7.44 12.81 -0.69
CA LEU A 211 7.51 11.37 -0.98
C LEU A 211 8.94 10.99 -1.38
N PHE A 212 9.37 9.75 -1.12
CA PHE A 212 10.74 9.29 -1.34
C PHE A 212 10.87 8.24 -2.45
N SER A 213 9.78 7.59 -2.86
CA SER A 213 9.78 6.62 -3.97
C SER A 213 9.59 7.28 -5.34
N GLU A 214 9.47 6.47 -6.40
CA GLU A 214 9.06 6.89 -7.73
C GLU A 214 7.73 7.68 -7.75
N ARG A 215 6.91 7.54 -6.70
CA ARG A 215 5.68 8.33 -6.53
C ARG A 215 5.94 9.82 -6.38
N ALA A 216 7.13 10.26 -5.95
CA ALA A 216 7.50 11.68 -5.97
C ALA A 216 7.46 12.25 -7.40
N LEU A 217 7.96 11.49 -8.39
CA LEU A 217 7.91 11.88 -9.80
C LEU A 217 6.48 11.84 -10.36
N HIS A 218 5.67 10.86 -9.93
CA HIS A 218 4.25 10.81 -10.29
C HIS A 218 3.49 12.01 -9.72
N PHE A 219 3.75 12.37 -8.46
CA PHE A 219 3.17 13.54 -7.81
C PHE A 219 3.56 14.83 -8.52
N TYR A 220 4.84 15.00 -8.90
CA TYR A 220 5.29 16.18 -9.64
C TYR A 220 4.52 16.38 -10.95
N LYS A 221 4.38 15.32 -11.75
CA LYS A 221 3.62 15.33 -13.01
C LYS A 221 2.15 15.63 -12.76
N PHE A 222 1.55 14.95 -11.77
CA PHE A 222 0.18 15.18 -11.32
C PHE A 222 -0.07 16.64 -10.91
N LYS A 223 0.76 17.18 -10.01
CA LYS A 223 0.72 18.57 -9.53
C LYS A 223 0.79 19.55 -10.70
N THR A 224 1.73 19.35 -11.61
CA THR A 224 1.91 20.19 -12.81
C THR A 224 0.63 20.22 -13.64
N VAL A 225 0.03 19.05 -13.91
CA VAL A 225 -1.21 18.98 -14.69
C VAL A 225 -2.39 19.59 -13.93
N SER A 226 -2.53 19.35 -12.62
CA SER A 226 -3.60 19.95 -11.82
C SER A 226 -3.53 21.48 -11.84
N LEU A 227 -2.33 22.07 -11.74
CA LEU A 227 -2.16 23.52 -11.82
C LEU A 227 -2.52 24.09 -13.20
N ILE A 228 -2.15 23.41 -14.29
CA ILE A 228 -2.58 23.80 -15.66
C ILE A 228 -4.11 23.78 -15.75
N LEU A 229 -4.75 22.70 -15.29
CA LEU A 229 -6.21 22.57 -15.34
C LEU A 229 -6.93 23.65 -14.51
N SER A 230 -6.30 24.13 -13.43
CA SER A 230 -6.87 25.16 -12.56
C SER A 230 -6.70 26.56 -13.13
N GLY A 231 -5.66 26.80 -13.92
CA GLY A 231 -5.33 28.12 -14.47
C GLY A 231 -5.93 28.42 -15.85
N GLU A 232 -6.38 27.41 -16.59
CA GLU A 232 -6.77 27.57 -17.99
C GLU A 232 -7.99 26.73 -18.37
N GLN A 233 -9.08 27.40 -18.72
CA GLN A 233 -10.31 26.80 -19.26
C GLN A 233 -10.93 27.72 -20.33
N PRO A 234 -11.12 27.27 -21.59
CA PRO A 234 -10.71 25.98 -22.14
C PRO A 234 -9.19 25.88 -22.36
N LEU A 235 -8.66 24.67 -22.35
CA LEU A 235 -7.24 24.42 -22.62
C LEU A 235 -6.85 24.71 -24.08
N THR A 236 -5.74 25.42 -24.26
CA THR A 236 -4.99 25.61 -25.50
C THR A 236 -4.45 24.29 -26.04
N LEU A 237 -4.18 24.25 -27.34
CA LEU A 237 -3.52 23.12 -27.99
C LEU A 237 -2.17 22.80 -27.33
N GLU A 238 -1.39 23.83 -27.02
CA GLU A 238 -0.08 23.68 -26.36
C GLU A 238 -0.21 22.96 -25.01
N ASN A 239 -1.10 23.43 -24.14
CA ASN A 239 -1.29 22.80 -22.83
C ASN A 239 -1.90 21.39 -22.93
N LYS A 240 -2.79 21.13 -23.89
CA LYS A 240 -3.26 19.76 -24.17
C LYS A 240 -2.10 18.83 -24.53
N LEU A 241 -1.21 19.26 -25.43
CA LEU A 241 -0.04 18.46 -25.83
C LEU A 241 0.91 18.23 -24.66
N LYS A 242 1.21 19.27 -23.87
CA LYS A 242 2.03 19.17 -22.65
C LYS A 242 1.46 18.18 -21.64
N ILE A 243 0.14 18.18 -21.42
CA ILE A 243 -0.51 17.23 -20.52
C ILE A 243 -0.35 15.80 -21.03
N VAL A 244 -0.50 15.56 -22.34
CA VAL A 244 -0.34 14.23 -22.94
C VAL A 244 1.07 13.71 -22.74
N GLU A 245 2.09 14.54 -22.98
CA GLU A 245 3.49 14.19 -22.70
C GLU A 245 3.69 13.70 -21.26
N LEU A 246 3.24 14.51 -20.28
CA LEU A 246 3.35 14.17 -18.86
C LEU A 246 2.57 12.90 -18.50
N ALA A 247 1.35 12.75 -19.03
CA ALA A 247 0.44 11.67 -18.69
C ALA A 247 0.90 10.29 -19.21
N TYR A 248 1.57 10.24 -20.36
CA TYR A 248 2.13 8.99 -20.90
C TYR A 248 3.44 8.62 -20.20
N ASP A 249 4.20 9.60 -19.72
CA ASP A 249 5.42 9.36 -18.95
C ASP A 249 5.15 8.98 -17.47
N MET A 250 3.89 9.01 -17.01
CA MET A 250 3.56 8.83 -15.58
C MET A 250 3.33 7.37 -15.14
N ASN A 251 3.25 6.39 -16.05
CA ASN A 251 3.04 4.97 -15.70
C ASN A 251 3.34 4.03 -16.88
N LYS A 252 4.52 3.37 -16.88
CA LYS A 252 4.91 2.36 -17.90
C LYS A 252 4.62 2.83 -19.35
N GLN A 253 4.95 4.08 -19.67
CA GLN A 253 4.72 4.69 -20.98
C GLN A 253 3.25 4.63 -21.48
N GLY A 254 2.28 4.61 -20.57
CA GLY A 254 0.86 4.56 -20.93
C GLY A 254 0.39 3.20 -21.43
N LYS A 255 1.10 2.10 -21.15
CA LYS A 255 0.76 0.72 -21.59
C LYS A 255 -0.68 0.27 -21.29
N ARG A 256 -1.34 0.87 -20.31
CA ARG A 256 -2.73 0.57 -19.92
C ARG A 256 -3.77 1.56 -20.47
N ARG A 257 -3.35 2.55 -21.25
CA ARG A 257 -4.25 3.52 -21.88
C ARG A 257 -4.83 2.91 -23.15
N SER A 258 -6.09 3.24 -23.45
CA SER A 258 -6.81 2.72 -24.62
C SER A 258 -6.31 3.28 -25.95
N LEU A 259 -5.70 4.47 -25.95
CA LEU A 259 -5.14 5.12 -27.12
C LEU A 259 -3.62 5.18 -26.99
N SER A 260 -2.90 5.06 -28.10
CA SER A 260 -1.48 5.38 -28.11
C SER A 260 -1.28 6.89 -27.94
N LYS A 261 -0.09 7.30 -27.53
CA LYS A 261 0.27 8.71 -27.40
C LYS A 261 0.09 9.46 -28.73
N THR A 262 0.55 8.85 -29.82
CA THR A 262 0.45 9.39 -31.18
C THR A 262 -1.00 9.58 -31.60
N ASP A 263 -1.86 8.59 -31.37
CA ASP A 263 -3.28 8.67 -31.72
C ASP A 263 -3.97 9.81 -30.95
N TYR A 264 -3.64 9.96 -29.66
CA TYR A 264 -4.21 11.02 -28.84
C TYR A 264 -3.77 12.41 -29.32
N ILE A 265 -2.49 12.58 -29.67
CA ILE A 265 -1.96 13.83 -30.25
C ILE A 265 -2.67 14.17 -31.57
N ASN A 266 -2.86 13.18 -32.44
CA ASN A 266 -3.55 13.38 -33.72
C ASN A 266 -5.02 13.79 -33.52
N LEU A 267 -5.72 13.17 -32.58
CA LEU A 267 -7.10 13.54 -32.21
C LEU A 267 -7.19 14.99 -31.73
N ILE A 268 -6.29 15.43 -30.84
CA ILE A 268 -6.27 16.82 -30.36
C ILE A 268 -6.02 17.79 -31.52
N ARG A 269 -5.04 17.51 -32.38
CA ARG A 269 -4.69 18.38 -33.51
C ARG A 269 -5.83 18.51 -34.50
N ASN A 270 -6.52 17.41 -34.81
CA ASN A 270 -7.65 17.42 -35.74
C ASN A 270 -8.84 18.20 -35.16
N ALA A 271 -9.16 18.03 -33.89
CA ALA A 271 -10.21 18.80 -33.22
C ALA A 271 -9.90 20.31 -33.19
N SER A 272 -8.62 20.69 -33.13
CA SER A 272 -8.18 22.09 -33.10
C SER A 272 -8.17 22.77 -34.48
N LYS A 273 -8.32 22.00 -35.58
CA LYS A 273 -8.43 22.54 -36.95
C LYS A 273 -9.87 22.81 -37.37
N ILE A 274 -10.84 22.29 -36.62
CA ILE A 274 -12.27 22.37 -36.91
C ILE A 274 -12.93 23.57 -36.20
N ASN A 275 -12.24 24.14 -35.20
CA ASN A 275 -12.61 25.36 -34.49
C ASN A 275 -11.74 26.53 -34.95
#